data_AF-I4BAX1-F1
#
_entry.id   AF-I4BAX1-F1
#
_cell.length_a   1.000
_cell.length_b   1.000
_cell.length_c   1.000
_cell.angle_alpha   90.00
_cell.angle_beta   90.00
_cell.angle_gamma   90.00
#
_symmetry.space_group_name_H-M   'P 1'
#
loop_
_entity.id
_entity.type
_entity.pdbx_description
1 polymer ?
#
loop_
_entity_poly.entity_id
_entity_poly.type
_entity_poly.pdbx_seq_one_letter_code
_entity_poly.pdbx_strand_id
1 'polypeptide(L)'
;MHLLRSPVLCNYQYIGLTPYQNALQLMETALQKLPENEAKVWGLEHPLVYTSGLKTESAHILNHEIQVVPARRGGSVTLHNEGQLVIYFAFPLSTVEGGLERFVRVLESTLAEVLLGFSVDCNFRPGASGIFTAGGKVAFIGLGLKRGFIYHGVSVNLTNNLNDFRAINSCGLTLEMTSVQKLTGRSIPAEVFFEKFSSVFSLKLTKQTPSAFRDEALRGNNLEDWRTGFKRGWLAFHERRFWEAHELWEIYWHEMPPGDLRIFFHAMIQVAMAYYKLYTAPNFTGALSLLTKALEKLTVVREIVPLENQNEFIAALEKQLQQLQKAAAVGEIDSAEKALPDIFAWQMP
;
A
#
# COMPACT_ATOMS: atom_id res chain seq x y z
N MET A 1 -2.56 15.02 7.12
CA MET A 1 -1.16 14.86 7.57
C MET A 1 -0.34 14.25 6.43
N HIS A 2 0.56 15.02 5.83
CA HIS A 2 1.35 14.70 4.62
C HIS A 2 2.33 13.53 4.79
N LEU A 3 2.76 12.89 3.69
CA LEU A 3 3.87 11.92 3.73
C LEU A 3 5.21 12.60 4.02
N LEU A 4 5.39 13.83 3.55
CA LEU A 4 6.68 14.51 3.61
C LEU A 4 6.79 15.46 4.81
N ARG A 5 7.90 15.40 5.55
CA ARG A 5 8.30 16.38 6.57
C ARG A 5 8.81 17.68 5.95
N SER A 6 9.35 17.59 4.74
CA SER A 6 9.93 18.70 3.98
C SER A 6 9.67 18.49 2.49
N PRO A 7 9.50 19.57 1.70
CA PRO A 7 9.26 19.45 0.26
C PRO A 7 10.37 18.68 -0.46
N VAL A 8 9.99 17.87 -1.45
CA VAL A 8 10.92 17.13 -2.32
C VAL A 8 10.53 17.36 -3.77
N LEU A 9 11.48 17.80 -4.58
CA LEU A 9 11.29 17.89 -6.03
C LEU A 9 11.50 16.50 -6.64
N CYS A 10 10.43 15.89 -7.14
CA CYS A 10 10.48 14.57 -7.77
C CYS A 10 10.60 14.70 -9.30
N ASN A 11 11.65 14.11 -9.86
CA ASN A 11 11.82 13.97 -11.30
C ASN A 11 11.37 12.57 -11.74
N TYR A 12 10.32 12.52 -12.55
CA TYR A 12 9.74 11.29 -13.10
C TYR A 12 10.20 11.10 -14.54
N GLN A 13 10.66 9.90 -14.87
CA GLN A 13 11.05 9.57 -16.25
C GLN A 13 10.75 8.11 -16.58
N TYR A 14 10.05 7.87 -17.69
CA TYR A 14 10.00 6.55 -18.29
C TYR A 14 11.20 6.36 -19.22
N ILE A 15 11.96 5.27 -19.05
CA ILE A 15 13.18 5.00 -19.83
C ILE A 15 13.10 3.71 -20.67
N GLY A 16 11.93 3.06 -20.70
CA GLY A 16 11.68 1.89 -21.55
C GLY A 16 12.48 0.65 -21.16
N LEU A 17 12.68 -0.25 -22.13
CA LEU A 17 13.41 -1.50 -21.94
C LEU A 17 14.89 -1.24 -21.67
N THR A 18 15.35 -1.56 -20.47
CA THR A 18 16.69 -1.24 -19.99
C THR A 18 17.37 -2.49 -19.41
N PRO A 19 18.59 -2.87 -19.84
CA PRO A 19 19.33 -3.95 -19.18
C PRO A 19 19.54 -3.67 -17.69
N TYR A 20 19.39 -4.70 -16.84
CA TYR A 20 19.44 -4.56 -15.38
C TYR A 20 20.69 -3.81 -14.88
N GLN A 21 21.85 -4.12 -15.44
CA GLN A 21 23.12 -3.48 -15.06
C GLN A 21 23.15 -1.98 -15.37
N ASN A 22 22.54 -1.55 -16.47
CA ASN A 22 22.48 -0.13 -16.84
C ASN A 22 21.59 0.64 -15.86
N ALA A 23 20.45 0.06 -15.48
CA ALA A 23 19.57 0.67 -14.48
C ALA A 23 20.24 0.77 -13.10
N LEU A 24 20.99 -0.26 -12.68
CA LEU A 24 21.79 -0.19 -11.45
C LEU A 24 22.82 0.93 -11.49
N GLN A 25 23.51 1.12 -12.62
CA GLN A 25 24.49 2.19 -12.77
C GLN A 25 23.84 3.59 -12.69
N LEU A 26 22.66 3.76 -13.30
CA LEU A 26 21.87 4.98 -13.19
C LEU A 26 21.48 5.26 -11.72
N MET A 27 21.02 4.23 -11.02
CA MET A 27 20.64 4.30 -9.61
C MET A 27 21.84 4.67 -8.72
N GLU A 28 22.97 3.99 -8.86
CA GLU A 28 24.20 4.29 -8.12
C GLU A 28 24.68 5.73 -8.36
N THR A 29 24.63 6.20 -9.60
CA THR A 29 24.99 7.57 -9.96
C THR A 29 24.07 8.59 -9.29
N ALA A 30 22.77 8.31 -9.26
CA ALA A 30 21.79 9.16 -8.60
C ALA A 30 22.02 9.24 -7.09
N LEU A 31 22.22 8.09 -6.42
CA LEU A 31 22.48 8.01 -4.98
C LEU A 31 23.79 8.69 -4.55
N GLN A 32 24.71 8.94 -5.49
CA GLN A 32 25.96 9.68 -5.23
C GLN A 32 25.81 11.19 -5.38
N LYS A 33 24.89 11.65 -6.24
CA LYS A 33 24.84 13.03 -6.72
C LYS A 33 23.60 13.81 -6.29
N LEU A 34 22.52 13.12 -5.93
CA LEU A 34 21.26 13.77 -5.59
C LEU A 34 21.38 14.54 -4.26
N PRO A 35 20.88 15.78 -4.20
CA PRO A 35 20.73 16.49 -2.93
C PRO A 35 19.55 15.92 -2.12
N GLU A 36 19.53 16.19 -0.81
CA GLU A 36 18.51 15.64 0.11
C GLU A 36 17.09 16.21 -0.06
N ASN A 37 16.89 17.16 -0.96
CA ASN A 37 15.60 17.76 -1.30
C ASN A 37 15.11 17.39 -2.72
N GLU A 38 15.80 16.48 -3.40
CA GLU A 38 15.40 15.98 -4.71
C GLU A 38 15.25 14.46 -4.68
N ALA A 39 14.32 13.97 -5.48
CA ALA A 39 14.14 12.55 -5.74
C ALA A 39 14.12 12.27 -7.24
N LYS A 40 14.63 11.11 -7.62
CA LYS A 40 14.42 10.55 -8.95
C LYS A 40 13.55 9.31 -8.88
N VAL A 41 12.61 9.23 -9.82
CA VAL A 41 11.70 8.11 -9.98
C VAL A 41 11.71 7.69 -11.44
N TRP A 42 12.12 6.46 -11.72
CA TRP A 42 12.23 5.94 -13.08
C TRP A 42 11.27 4.80 -13.31
N GLY A 43 10.47 4.85 -14.36
CA GLY A 43 9.72 3.71 -14.88
C GLY A 43 10.49 3.04 -16.01
N LEU A 44 10.55 1.70 -16.02
CA LEU A 44 11.27 0.94 -17.03
C LEU A 44 10.77 -0.50 -17.10
N GLU A 45 11.27 -1.24 -18.08
CA GLU A 45 11.14 -2.68 -18.18
C GLU A 45 12.53 -3.31 -18.24
N HIS A 46 12.66 -4.58 -17.84
CA HIS A 46 13.92 -5.31 -17.94
C HIS A 46 13.78 -6.50 -18.89
N PRO A 47 14.82 -6.83 -19.69
CA PRO A 47 14.98 -8.19 -20.19
C PRO A 47 14.98 -9.18 -19.02
N LEU A 48 14.67 -10.45 -19.28
CA LEU A 48 14.58 -11.47 -18.22
C LEU A 48 15.82 -11.46 -17.30
N VAL A 49 15.60 -11.18 -16.02
CA VAL A 49 16.63 -11.17 -14.98
C VAL A 49 16.05 -11.66 -13.67
N TYR A 50 16.76 -12.57 -13.00
CA TYR A 50 16.46 -12.98 -11.63
C TYR A 50 17.34 -12.20 -10.66
N THR A 51 16.75 -11.69 -9.58
CA THR A 51 17.47 -10.91 -8.58
C THR A 51 17.23 -11.39 -7.17
N SER A 52 18.29 -11.46 -6.35
CA SER A 52 18.19 -11.87 -4.94
C SER A 52 18.17 -10.64 -4.01
N GLY A 53 17.14 -10.60 -3.17
CA GLY A 53 17.06 -9.68 -2.03
C GLY A 53 17.74 -10.25 -0.77
N LEU A 54 17.75 -9.47 0.30
CA LEU A 54 18.42 -9.81 1.57
C LEU A 54 17.85 -11.05 2.27
N LYS A 55 16.59 -11.42 2.00
CA LYS A 55 15.92 -12.60 2.58
C LYS A 55 15.91 -13.81 1.64
N THR A 56 16.81 -13.83 0.65
CA THR A 56 16.89 -14.95 -0.30
C THR A 56 17.61 -16.11 0.34
N GLU A 57 16.98 -17.29 0.33
CA GLU A 57 17.54 -18.55 0.77
C GLU A 57 17.68 -19.47 -0.45
N SER A 58 18.59 -20.44 -0.40
CA SER A 58 18.80 -21.37 -1.52
C SER A 58 17.54 -22.13 -1.90
N ALA A 59 16.68 -22.45 -0.91
CA ALA A 59 15.40 -23.12 -1.12
C ALA A 59 14.37 -22.27 -1.89
N HIS A 60 14.59 -20.95 -2.01
CA HIS A 60 13.75 -20.08 -2.82
C HIS A 60 14.09 -20.15 -4.32
N ILE A 61 15.19 -20.79 -4.70
CA ILE A 61 15.60 -20.97 -6.10
C ILE A 61 15.27 -22.42 -6.48
N LEU A 62 14.20 -22.60 -7.27
CA LEU A 62 13.67 -23.93 -7.61
C LEU A 62 14.38 -24.53 -8.83
N ASN A 63 14.81 -23.68 -9.77
CA ASN A 63 15.66 -24.07 -10.87
C ASN A 63 17.08 -23.56 -10.62
N HIS A 64 18.03 -24.47 -10.39
CA HIS A 64 19.43 -24.15 -10.09
C HIS A 64 20.26 -23.78 -11.33
N GLU A 65 19.70 -23.87 -12.54
CA GLU A 65 20.38 -23.46 -13.79
C GLU A 65 20.27 -21.96 -14.06
N ILE A 66 19.35 -21.26 -13.38
CA ILE A 66 19.16 -19.82 -13.58
C ILE A 66 20.29 -19.03 -12.92
N GLN A 67 20.73 -17.96 -13.58
CA GLN A 67 21.64 -16.99 -12.97
C GLN A 67 20.87 -15.95 -12.17
N VAL A 68 21.24 -15.76 -10.90
CA VAL A 68 20.61 -14.81 -9.99
C VAL A 68 21.58 -13.69 -9.62
N VAL A 69 21.18 -12.45 -9.88
CA VAL A 69 22.01 -11.26 -9.61
C VAL A 69 21.71 -10.72 -8.21
N PRO A 70 22.70 -10.53 -7.33
CA PRO A 70 22.49 -9.91 -6.01
C PRO A 70 22.05 -8.45 -6.13
N ALA A 71 20.92 -8.11 -5.53
CA ALA A 71 20.34 -6.76 -5.60
C ALA A 71 20.48 -5.94 -4.32
N ARG A 72 20.82 -6.52 -3.17
CA ARG A 72 20.94 -5.80 -1.87
C ARG A 72 19.70 -4.95 -1.48
N ARG A 73 18.53 -5.31 -1.99
CA ARG A 73 17.21 -4.80 -1.58
C ARG A 73 16.54 -5.71 -0.56
N GLY A 74 15.54 -5.19 0.15
CA GLY A 74 14.62 -5.99 0.94
C GLY A 74 13.85 -7.02 0.12
N GLY A 75 13.24 -7.98 0.82
CA GLY A 75 12.52 -9.10 0.22
C GLY A 75 13.43 -10.28 -0.16
N SER A 76 12.81 -11.30 -0.74
CA SER A 76 13.47 -12.51 -1.23
C SER A 76 13.80 -12.37 -2.73
N VAL A 77 14.14 -13.48 -3.38
CA VAL A 77 14.32 -13.60 -4.83
C VAL A 77 13.06 -13.15 -5.57
N THR A 78 13.26 -12.49 -6.71
CA THR A 78 12.22 -12.15 -7.69
C THR A 78 12.80 -12.23 -9.10
N LEU A 79 11.96 -11.99 -10.10
CA LEU A 79 12.39 -11.73 -11.46
C LEU A 79 11.80 -10.43 -11.99
N HIS A 80 12.41 -9.95 -13.07
CA HIS A 80 11.87 -8.94 -13.97
C HIS A 80 12.00 -9.43 -15.41
N ASN A 81 11.02 -9.12 -16.25
CA ASN A 81 10.97 -9.47 -17.67
C ASN A 81 10.12 -8.46 -18.45
N GLU A 82 10.18 -8.52 -19.78
CA GLU A 82 9.43 -7.64 -20.67
C GLU A 82 7.92 -7.75 -20.42
N GLY A 83 7.21 -6.62 -20.42
CA GLY A 83 5.81 -6.51 -20.03
C GLY A 83 5.58 -6.33 -18.52
N GLN A 84 6.65 -6.28 -17.71
CA GLN A 84 6.58 -5.95 -16.28
C GLN A 84 7.13 -4.55 -16.07
N LEU A 85 6.28 -3.63 -15.60
CA LEU A 85 6.73 -2.30 -15.22
C LEU A 85 7.55 -2.43 -13.93
N VAL A 86 8.76 -1.86 -13.93
CA VAL A 86 9.59 -1.63 -12.76
C VAL A 86 9.68 -0.13 -12.52
N ILE A 87 9.44 0.30 -11.29
CA ILE A 87 9.58 1.70 -10.88
C ILE A 87 10.67 1.76 -9.83
N TYR A 88 11.76 2.44 -10.12
CA TYR A 88 12.86 2.67 -9.18
C TYR A 88 12.81 4.06 -8.58
N PHE A 89 13.30 4.17 -7.35
CA PHE A 89 13.40 5.39 -6.57
C PHE A 89 14.87 5.65 -6.24
N ALA A 90 15.23 6.92 -6.17
CA ALA A 90 16.27 7.43 -5.31
C ALA A 90 15.62 8.56 -4.52
N PHE A 91 15.12 8.25 -3.33
CA PHE A 91 14.24 9.14 -2.55
C PHE A 91 14.83 9.43 -1.16
N PRO A 92 15.00 10.69 -0.74
CA PRO A 92 15.66 11.02 0.52
C PRO A 92 14.79 10.63 1.73
N LEU A 93 15.23 9.64 2.52
CA LEU A 93 14.45 9.10 3.64
C LEU A 93 14.20 10.15 4.74
N SER A 94 15.12 11.10 4.92
CA SER A 94 15.01 12.19 5.91
C SER A 94 13.74 13.02 5.72
N THR A 95 13.24 13.10 4.50
CA THR A 95 12.04 13.85 4.13
C THR A 95 10.76 13.07 4.39
N VAL A 96 10.81 11.76 4.64
CA VAL A 96 9.63 10.90 4.79
C VAL A 96 9.20 10.84 6.26
N GLU A 97 8.00 11.34 6.54
CA GLU A 97 7.36 11.20 7.84
C GLU A 97 6.90 9.76 8.05
N GLY A 98 7.26 9.17 9.19
CA GLY A 98 6.98 7.74 9.48
C GLY A 98 7.99 6.77 8.87
N GLY A 99 9.03 7.27 8.20
CA GLY A 99 10.15 6.48 7.69
C GLY A 99 9.76 5.49 6.58
N LEU A 100 10.60 4.45 6.40
CA LEU A 100 10.48 3.50 5.29
C LEU A 100 9.17 2.71 5.32
N GLU A 101 8.66 2.38 6.51
CA GLU A 101 7.39 1.64 6.64
C GLU A 101 6.22 2.45 6.07
N ARG A 102 6.11 3.73 6.41
CA ARG A 102 5.06 4.60 5.86
C ARG A 102 5.25 4.83 4.36
N PHE A 103 6.50 4.91 3.88
CA PHE A 103 6.79 4.97 2.45
C PHE A 103 6.24 3.75 1.70
N VAL A 104 6.46 2.53 2.22
CA VAL A 104 5.93 1.29 1.64
C VAL A 104 4.41 1.33 1.55
N ARG A 105 3.71 1.75 2.62
CA ARG A 105 2.23 1.86 2.61
C ARG A 105 1.72 2.87 1.58
N VAL A 106 2.42 3.98 1.40
CA VAL A 106 2.09 4.95 0.35
C VAL A 106 2.31 4.35 -1.04
N LEU A 107 3.37 3.56 -1.25
CA LEU A 107 3.55 2.85 -2.52
C LEU A 107 2.44 1.82 -2.76
N GLU A 108 2.06 1.04 -1.74
CA GLU A 108 0.97 0.07 -1.82
C GLU A 108 -0.35 0.73 -2.19
N SER A 109 -0.73 1.78 -1.47
CA SER A 109 -1.95 2.54 -1.77
C SER A 109 -1.91 3.23 -3.13
N THR A 110 -0.75 3.78 -3.55
CA THR A 110 -0.58 4.37 -4.89
C THR A 110 -0.80 3.32 -5.97
N LEU A 111 -0.18 2.14 -5.83
CA LEU A 111 -0.35 1.03 -6.77
C LEU A 111 -1.80 0.55 -6.81
N ALA A 112 -2.43 0.36 -5.65
CA ALA A 112 -3.83 -0.04 -5.55
C ALA A 112 -4.76 0.99 -6.20
N GLU A 113 -4.56 2.28 -5.98
CA GLU A 113 -5.35 3.35 -6.58
C GLU A 113 -5.26 3.35 -8.12
N VAL A 114 -4.05 3.19 -8.66
CA VAL A 114 -3.84 3.08 -10.10
C VAL A 114 -4.48 1.81 -10.67
N LEU A 115 -4.33 0.67 -10.00
CA LEU A 115 -4.90 -0.61 -10.41
C LEU A 115 -6.43 -0.59 -10.38
N LEU A 116 -7.04 0.01 -9.36
CA LEU A 116 -8.49 0.25 -9.30
C LEU A 116 -8.97 1.10 -10.47
N GLY A 117 -8.19 2.12 -10.88
CA GLY A 117 -8.45 2.92 -12.08
C GLY A 117 -8.40 2.12 -13.39
N PHE A 118 -7.80 0.93 -13.38
CA PHE A 118 -7.80 -0.03 -14.48
C PHE A 118 -8.78 -1.21 -14.28
N SER A 119 -9.70 -1.09 -13.32
CA SER A 119 -10.67 -2.13 -12.98
C SER A 119 -10.03 -3.43 -12.45
N VAL A 120 -8.90 -3.31 -11.74
CA VAL A 120 -8.29 -4.42 -11.01
C VAL A 120 -8.60 -4.25 -9.53
N ASP A 121 -9.41 -5.15 -8.98
CA ASP A 121 -9.67 -5.20 -7.54
C ASP A 121 -8.43 -5.72 -6.79
N CYS A 122 -8.09 -5.01 -5.71
CA CYS A 122 -6.81 -5.11 -5.02
C CYS A 122 -7.02 -5.27 -3.53
N ASN A 123 -6.11 -6.03 -2.91
CA ASN A 123 -6.07 -6.31 -1.48
C ASN A 123 -4.63 -6.17 -0.96
N PHE A 124 -4.51 -5.77 0.31
CA PHE A 124 -3.25 -5.83 1.05
C PHE A 124 -3.21 -7.10 1.91
N ARG A 125 -2.01 -7.62 2.19
CA ARG A 125 -1.84 -8.78 3.08
C ARG A 125 -0.89 -8.43 4.24
N PRO A 126 -1.31 -8.62 5.49
CA PRO A 126 -0.43 -8.39 6.65
C PRO A 126 0.84 -9.23 6.54
N GLY A 127 1.97 -8.62 6.86
CA GLY A 127 3.27 -9.28 6.83
C GLY A 127 3.82 -9.55 5.42
N ALA A 128 3.11 -9.21 4.35
CA ALA A 128 3.56 -9.42 2.98
C ALA A 128 3.34 -8.16 2.12
N SER A 129 4.42 -7.49 1.74
CA SER A 129 4.34 -6.26 0.95
C SER A 129 3.92 -6.51 -0.51
N GLY A 130 3.25 -5.52 -1.10
CA GLY A 130 2.79 -5.53 -2.49
C GLY A 130 1.28 -5.64 -2.63
N ILE A 131 0.82 -5.88 -3.85
CA ILE A 131 -0.62 -5.89 -4.17
C ILE A 131 -1.07 -7.29 -4.57
N PHE A 132 -2.16 -7.72 -3.94
CA PHE A 132 -2.76 -9.03 -4.13
C PHE A 132 -4.15 -8.86 -4.73
N THR A 133 -4.59 -9.88 -5.45
CA THR A 133 -5.92 -9.96 -6.07
C THR A 133 -6.47 -11.36 -5.83
N ALA A 134 -7.73 -11.61 -6.17
CA ALA A 134 -8.29 -12.97 -6.16
C ALA A 134 -7.50 -13.95 -7.04
N GLY A 135 -6.89 -13.46 -8.13
CA GLY A 135 -6.08 -14.27 -9.06
C GLY A 135 -4.60 -14.41 -8.69
N GLY A 136 -4.16 -13.86 -7.56
CA GLY A 136 -2.77 -13.90 -7.12
C GLY A 136 -2.11 -12.52 -6.96
N LYS A 137 -0.78 -12.52 -6.77
CA LYS A 137 0.00 -11.30 -6.56
C LYS A 137 0.28 -10.60 -7.89
N VAL A 138 -0.02 -9.31 -7.97
CA VAL A 138 0.12 -8.48 -9.19
C VAL A 138 1.25 -7.46 -9.10
N ALA A 139 1.59 -6.99 -7.90
CA ALA A 139 2.67 -6.04 -7.69
C ALA A 139 3.54 -6.38 -6.48
N PHE A 140 4.81 -5.99 -6.55
CA PHE A 140 5.87 -6.35 -5.61
C PHE A 140 6.59 -5.09 -5.14
N ILE A 141 7.05 -5.11 -3.90
CA ILE A 141 7.81 -3.99 -3.31
C ILE A 141 9.07 -4.56 -2.70
N GLY A 142 10.21 -4.05 -3.15
CA GLY A 142 11.53 -4.43 -2.68
C GLY A 142 12.44 -3.21 -2.64
N LEU A 143 12.43 -2.51 -1.51
CA LEU A 143 13.23 -1.31 -1.26
C LEU A 143 14.52 -1.64 -0.51
N GLY A 144 15.55 -0.84 -0.71
CA GLY A 144 16.72 -0.80 0.15
C GLY A 144 16.99 0.60 0.68
N LEU A 145 17.93 0.72 1.62
CA LEU A 145 18.44 2.00 2.12
C LEU A 145 19.93 2.09 1.83
N LYS A 146 20.36 3.21 1.24
CA LYS A 146 21.77 3.49 0.95
C LYS A 146 22.01 4.99 0.97
N ARG A 147 23.03 5.44 1.71
CA ARG A 147 23.44 6.87 1.78
C ARG A 147 22.31 7.84 2.18
N GLY A 148 21.37 7.40 3.02
CA GLY A 148 20.21 8.22 3.42
C GLY A 148 19.05 8.24 2.40
N PHE A 149 19.18 7.53 1.28
CA PHE A 149 18.14 7.40 0.26
C PHE A 149 17.51 6.00 0.28
N ILE A 150 16.21 5.98 0.02
CA ILE A 150 15.45 4.80 -0.38
C ILE A 150 15.78 4.51 -1.84
N TYR A 151 16.16 3.27 -2.15
CA TYR A 151 16.50 2.82 -3.50
C TYR A 151 15.87 1.48 -3.87
N HIS A 152 16.01 1.06 -5.14
CA HIS A 152 15.12 0.09 -5.80
C HIS A 152 13.68 0.58 -5.82
N GLY A 153 12.68 -0.29 -5.64
CA GLY A 153 11.32 0.17 -5.82
C GLY A 153 10.29 -0.94 -5.90
N VAL A 154 9.42 -0.80 -6.90
CA VAL A 154 8.26 -1.67 -7.09
C VAL A 154 8.28 -2.28 -8.48
N SER A 155 7.61 -3.41 -8.65
CA SER A 155 7.30 -3.95 -9.97
C SER A 155 5.84 -4.35 -10.06
N VAL A 156 5.24 -4.21 -11.25
CA VAL A 156 3.85 -4.53 -11.54
C VAL A 156 3.80 -5.41 -12.78
N ASN A 157 3.18 -6.58 -12.65
CA ASN A 157 2.94 -7.47 -13.77
C ASN A 157 1.82 -6.89 -14.64
N LEU A 158 2.15 -6.41 -15.84
CA LEU A 158 1.15 -5.88 -16.79
C LEU A 158 0.79 -6.93 -17.82
N THR A 159 1.75 -7.31 -18.67
CA THR A 159 1.58 -8.25 -19.78
C THR A 159 2.70 -9.29 -19.84
N ASN A 160 3.57 -9.33 -18.85
CA ASN A 160 4.76 -10.18 -18.85
C ASN A 160 4.45 -11.67 -18.77
N ASN A 161 5.43 -12.48 -19.21
CA ASN A 161 5.38 -13.93 -19.09
C ASN A 161 5.46 -14.36 -17.62
N LEU A 162 4.35 -14.81 -17.06
CA LEU A 162 4.30 -15.26 -15.67
C LEU A 162 4.92 -16.65 -15.46
N ASN A 163 5.19 -17.43 -16.53
CA ASN A 163 5.80 -18.75 -16.40
C ASN A 163 7.23 -18.68 -15.86
N ASP A 164 7.92 -17.56 -16.06
CA ASP A 164 9.29 -17.35 -15.56
C ASP A 164 9.34 -17.41 -14.03
N PHE A 165 8.23 -17.11 -13.33
CA PHE A 165 8.16 -17.22 -11.87
C PHE A 165 8.29 -18.67 -11.38
N ARG A 166 8.03 -19.68 -12.21
CA ARG A 166 8.12 -21.10 -11.81
C ARG A 166 9.53 -21.54 -11.43
N ALA A 167 10.55 -20.77 -11.84
CA ALA A 167 11.94 -21.03 -11.47
C ALA A 167 12.27 -20.65 -10.02
N ILE A 168 11.39 -19.91 -9.34
CA ILE A 168 11.65 -19.34 -8.01
C ILE A 168 10.41 -19.44 -7.09
N ASN A 169 10.63 -19.37 -5.78
CA ASN A 169 9.60 -19.16 -4.78
C ASN A 169 9.73 -17.74 -4.18
N SER A 170 9.06 -16.77 -4.80
CA SER A 170 9.14 -15.38 -4.37
C SER A 170 8.50 -15.18 -2.98
N CYS A 171 9.22 -14.53 -2.07
CA CYS A 171 8.76 -14.23 -0.69
C CYS A 171 8.50 -15.45 0.22
N GLY A 172 8.95 -16.66 -0.14
CA GLY A 172 8.76 -17.86 0.70
C GLY A 172 7.31 -18.34 0.82
N LEU A 173 6.40 -17.77 0.02
CA LEU A 173 4.99 -18.09 -0.02
C LEU A 173 4.68 -18.70 -1.39
N THR A 174 4.05 -19.87 -1.41
CA THR A 174 3.51 -20.49 -2.64
C THR A 174 2.29 -19.70 -3.10
N LEU A 175 2.53 -18.55 -3.72
CA LEU A 175 1.50 -17.67 -4.23
C LEU A 175 1.43 -17.78 -5.75
N GLU A 176 0.21 -17.82 -6.28
CA GLU A 176 0.01 -17.61 -7.69
C GLU A 176 0.37 -16.17 -8.07
N MET A 177 1.00 -16.03 -9.24
CA MET A 177 1.27 -14.75 -9.86
C MET A 177 0.17 -14.45 -10.87
N THR A 178 -0.18 -13.17 -10.96
CA THR A 178 -1.12 -12.67 -11.97
C THR A 178 -0.59 -11.41 -12.62
N SER A 179 -1.30 -10.90 -13.61
CA SER A 179 -1.00 -9.65 -14.31
C SER A 179 -2.28 -8.88 -14.59
N VAL A 180 -2.15 -7.57 -14.84
CA VAL A 180 -3.31 -6.75 -15.21
C VAL A 180 -4.00 -7.29 -16.46
N GLN A 181 -3.24 -7.76 -17.45
CA GLN A 181 -3.80 -8.38 -18.65
C GLN A 181 -4.56 -9.66 -18.34
N LYS A 182 -4.06 -10.53 -17.46
CA LYS A 182 -4.74 -11.77 -17.08
C LYS A 182 -6.07 -11.50 -16.36
N LEU A 183 -6.12 -10.44 -15.54
CA LEU A 183 -7.30 -10.08 -14.76
C LEU A 183 -8.37 -9.35 -15.59
N THR A 184 -7.96 -8.50 -16.53
CA THR A 184 -8.87 -7.58 -17.23
C THR A 184 -9.06 -7.87 -18.71
N GLY A 185 -8.21 -8.73 -19.29
CA GLY A 185 -8.11 -8.93 -20.75
C GLY A 185 -7.47 -7.76 -21.50
N ARG A 186 -7.08 -6.68 -20.81
CA ARG A 186 -6.54 -5.46 -21.43
C ARG A 186 -5.02 -5.41 -21.34
N SER A 187 -4.38 -5.07 -22.46
CA SER A 187 -2.95 -4.77 -22.49
C SER A 187 -2.72 -3.30 -22.17
N ILE A 188 -2.01 -3.01 -21.09
CA ILE A 188 -1.68 -1.64 -20.66
C ILE A 188 -0.19 -1.41 -20.90
N PRO A 189 0.20 -0.40 -21.71
CA PRO A 189 1.61 -0.04 -21.86
C PRO A 189 2.22 0.39 -20.53
N ALA A 190 3.44 -0.05 -20.26
CA ALA A 190 4.16 0.27 -19.02
C ALA A 190 4.33 1.78 -18.79
N GLU A 191 4.56 2.55 -19.87
CA GLU A 191 4.61 4.02 -19.82
C GLU A 191 3.30 4.63 -19.31
N VAL A 192 2.15 4.19 -19.84
CA VAL A 192 0.83 4.69 -19.44
C VAL A 192 0.53 4.38 -17.97
N PHE A 193 0.90 3.18 -17.51
CA PHE A 193 0.77 2.84 -16.08
C PHE A 193 1.71 3.73 -15.24
N PHE A 194 2.94 3.94 -15.68
CA PHE A 194 3.93 4.77 -14.99
C PHE A 194 3.49 6.25 -14.90
N GLU A 195 2.87 6.81 -15.94
CA GLU A 195 2.31 8.17 -15.93
C GLU A 195 1.20 8.34 -14.89
N LYS A 196 0.26 7.37 -14.84
CA LYS A 196 -0.79 7.36 -13.82
C LYS A 196 -0.19 7.20 -12.42
N PHE A 197 0.75 6.28 -12.25
CA PHE A 197 1.48 6.12 -10.98
C PHE A 197 2.15 7.42 -10.55
N SER A 198 2.89 8.07 -11.45
CA SER A 198 3.62 9.31 -11.15
C SER A 198 2.67 10.44 -10.76
N SER A 199 1.51 10.53 -11.40
CA SER A 199 0.47 11.51 -11.09
C SER A 199 -0.10 11.28 -9.69
N VAL A 200 -0.55 10.04 -9.38
CA VAL A 200 -1.12 9.68 -8.08
C VAL A 200 -0.08 9.83 -6.96
N PHE A 201 1.16 9.37 -7.19
CA PHE A 201 2.23 9.49 -6.21
C PHE A 201 2.54 10.96 -5.90
N SER A 202 2.64 11.82 -6.92
CA SER A 202 2.88 13.25 -6.75
C SER A 202 1.79 13.94 -5.92
N LEU A 203 0.52 13.57 -6.12
CA LEU A 203 -0.58 14.08 -5.30
C LEU A 203 -0.42 13.68 -3.84
N LYS A 204 -0.03 12.43 -3.54
CA LYS A 204 0.19 11.96 -2.17
C LYS A 204 1.40 12.61 -1.49
N LEU A 205 2.37 13.14 -2.25
CA LEU A 205 3.49 13.92 -1.73
C LEU A 205 3.10 15.37 -1.41
N THR A 206 1.98 15.86 -1.94
CA THR A 206 1.56 17.26 -1.79
C THR A 206 0.85 17.46 -0.46
N LYS A 207 1.26 18.50 0.30
CA LYS A 207 0.58 18.87 1.53
C LYS A 207 -0.74 19.58 1.21
N GLN A 208 -1.83 19.06 1.77
CA GLN A 208 -3.15 19.68 1.70
C GLN A 208 -3.61 20.13 3.09
N THR A 209 -4.36 21.24 3.14
CA THR A 209 -5.08 21.63 4.36
C THR A 209 -6.31 20.73 4.54
N PRO A 210 -6.84 20.58 5.78
CA PRO A 210 -8.09 19.86 6.01
C PRO A 210 -9.25 20.33 5.12
N SER A 211 -9.41 21.64 4.95
CA SER A 211 -10.44 22.23 4.08
C SER A 211 -10.24 21.87 2.61
N ALA A 212 -9.01 22.03 2.09
CA ALA A 212 -8.70 21.71 0.70
C ALA A 212 -8.94 20.22 0.39
N PHE A 213 -8.56 19.34 1.33
CA PHE A 213 -8.80 17.91 1.22
C PHE A 213 -10.30 17.60 1.15
N ARG A 214 -11.11 18.19 2.04
CA ARG A 214 -12.56 17.98 2.08
C ARG A 214 -13.24 18.50 0.81
N ASP A 215 -12.85 19.69 0.33
CA ASP A 215 -13.37 20.27 -0.91
C ASP A 215 -13.04 19.40 -2.13
N GLU A 216 -11.82 18.85 -2.20
CA GLU A 216 -11.42 17.93 -3.26
C GLU A 216 -12.16 16.59 -3.16
N ALA A 217 -12.30 16.05 -1.95
CA ALA A 217 -13.04 14.83 -1.71
C ALA A 217 -14.48 14.92 -2.24
N LEU A 218 -15.17 16.03 -1.96
CA LEU A 218 -16.52 16.32 -2.44
C LEU A 218 -16.60 16.44 -3.97
N ARG A 219 -15.68 17.17 -4.62
CA ARG A 219 -15.69 17.37 -6.08
C ARG A 219 -15.51 16.09 -6.88
N GLY A 220 -14.71 15.14 -6.36
CA GLY A 220 -14.37 13.90 -7.05
C GLY A 220 -15.29 12.71 -6.73
N ASN A 221 -16.35 12.90 -5.94
CA ASN A 221 -17.20 11.81 -5.49
C ASN A 221 -18.42 11.61 -6.37
N ASN A 222 -18.67 10.35 -6.75
CA ASN A 222 -20.01 9.89 -7.07
C ASN A 222 -20.64 9.33 -5.78
N LEU A 223 -21.46 10.14 -5.11
CA LEU A 223 -22.05 9.78 -3.82
C LEU A 223 -23.02 8.59 -3.90
N GLU A 224 -23.49 8.24 -5.10
CA GLU A 224 -24.30 7.04 -5.35
C GLU A 224 -23.44 5.75 -5.36
N ASP A 225 -22.14 5.86 -5.60
CA ASP A 225 -21.20 4.73 -5.60
C ASP A 225 -20.44 4.65 -4.27
N TRP A 226 -21.10 4.07 -3.28
CA TRP A 226 -20.51 3.85 -1.95
C TRP A 226 -19.24 2.99 -1.99
N ARG A 227 -19.06 2.11 -3.00
CA ARG A 227 -17.87 1.25 -3.09
C ARG A 227 -16.64 2.08 -3.38
N THR A 228 -16.75 3.04 -4.30
CA THR A 228 -15.68 4.01 -4.58
C THR A 228 -15.34 4.82 -3.33
N GLY A 229 -16.35 5.31 -2.61
CA GLY A 229 -16.15 6.01 -1.34
C GLY A 229 -15.42 5.19 -0.29
N PHE A 230 -15.86 3.94 -0.13
CA PHE A 230 -15.24 3.00 0.79
C PHE A 230 -13.76 2.74 0.41
N LYS A 231 -13.48 2.46 -0.86
CA LYS A 231 -12.13 2.26 -1.41
C LYS A 231 -11.19 3.43 -1.12
N ARG A 232 -11.66 4.67 -1.29
CA ARG A 232 -10.86 5.87 -0.99
C ARG A 232 -10.48 5.96 0.49
N GLY A 233 -11.45 5.78 1.39
CA GLY A 233 -11.18 5.80 2.83
C GLY A 233 -10.31 4.62 3.28
N TRP A 234 -10.46 3.45 2.66
CA TRP A 234 -9.62 2.28 2.88
C TRP A 234 -8.15 2.52 2.51
N LEU A 235 -7.88 3.13 1.35
CA LEU A 235 -6.53 3.52 0.96
C LEU A 235 -5.91 4.52 1.95
N ALA A 236 -6.68 5.55 2.36
CA ALA A 236 -6.23 6.52 3.35
C ALA A 236 -5.95 5.85 4.71
N PHE A 237 -6.81 4.92 5.14
CA PHE A 237 -6.61 4.17 6.37
C PHE A 237 -5.31 3.36 6.28
N HIS A 238 -5.07 2.65 5.17
CA HIS A 238 -3.83 1.89 4.91
C HIS A 238 -2.57 2.74 4.99
N GLU A 239 -2.61 3.98 4.49
CA GLU A 239 -1.53 4.96 4.58
C GLU A 239 -1.28 5.52 6.00
N ARG A 240 -2.07 5.08 7.00
CA ARG A 240 -2.17 5.66 8.35
C ARG A 240 -2.63 7.11 8.35
N ARG A 241 -3.43 7.50 7.35
CA ARG A 241 -4.11 8.79 7.26
C ARG A 241 -5.51 8.66 7.84
N PHE A 242 -5.57 8.35 9.14
CA PHE A 242 -6.81 7.98 9.83
C PHE A 242 -7.84 9.10 9.85
N TRP A 243 -7.40 10.36 9.96
CA TRP A 243 -8.30 11.51 9.87
C TRP A 243 -8.89 11.65 8.46
N GLU A 244 -8.08 11.50 7.42
CA GLU A 244 -8.55 11.54 6.03
C GLU A 244 -9.50 10.37 5.72
N ALA A 245 -9.23 9.17 6.25
CA ALA A 245 -10.14 8.03 6.15
C ALA A 245 -11.49 8.31 6.83
N HIS A 246 -11.46 8.92 8.02
CA HIS A 246 -12.66 9.38 8.72
C HIS A 246 -13.47 10.35 7.85
N GLU A 247 -12.86 11.44 7.36
CA GLU A 247 -13.56 12.43 6.53
C GLU A 247 -14.15 11.80 5.27
N LEU A 248 -13.39 10.93 4.59
CA LEU A 248 -13.85 10.27 3.37
C LEU A 248 -15.08 9.41 3.64
N TRP A 249 -15.10 8.60 4.70
CA TRP A 249 -16.26 7.79 5.04
C TRP A 249 -17.42 8.62 5.61
N GLU A 250 -17.15 9.70 6.34
CA GLU A 250 -18.16 10.61 6.88
C GLU A 250 -18.95 11.32 5.78
N ILE A 251 -18.28 11.76 4.70
CA ILE A 251 -18.94 12.36 3.52
C ILE A 251 -20.01 11.42 2.95
N TYR A 252 -19.70 10.13 2.78
CA TYR A 252 -20.68 9.17 2.27
C TYR A 252 -21.77 8.84 3.30
N TRP A 253 -21.39 8.69 4.57
CA TRP A 253 -22.34 8.41 5.64
C TRP A 253 -23.44 9.47 5.80
N HIS A 254 -23.11 10.75 5.59
CA HIS A 254 -24.07 11.85 5.66
C HIS A 254 -25.15 11.77 4.58
N GLU A 255 -24.76 11.34 3.37
CA GLU A 255 -25.64 11.29 2.19
C GLU A 255 -26.41 9.96 2.09
N MET A 256 -26.00 8.94 2.86
CA MET A 256 -26.66 7.63 2.87
C MET A 256 -28.06 7.69 3.52
N PRO A 257 -29.08 7.03 2.92
CA PRO A 257 -30.36 6.83 3.58
C PRO A 257 -30.19 5.95 4.83
N PRO A 258 -31.14 5.98 5.79
CA PRO A 258 -31.17 5.04 6.90
C PRO A 258 -31.13 3.58 6.39
N GLY A 259 -30.26 2.75 6.98
CA GLY A 259 -30.11 1.34 6.64
C GLY A 259 -28.78 0.76 7.12
N ASP A 260 -28.59 -0.54 6.89
CA ASP A 260 -27.44 -1.29 7.41
C ASP A 260 -26.10 -0.76 6.90
N LEU A 261 -26.03 -0.38 5.61
CA LEU A 261 -24.81 0.18 5.03
C LEU A 261 -24.40 1.49 5.71
N ARG A 262 -25.38 2.32 6.11
CA ARG A 262 -25.11 3.55 6.87
C ARG A 262 -24.57 3.22 8.26
N ILE A 263 -25.06 2.17 8.91
CA ILE A 263 -24.53 1.70 10.21
C ILE A 263 -23.10 1.17 10.04
N PHE A 264 -22.82 0.44 8.96
CA PHE A 264 -21.47 -0.03 8.63
C PHE A 264 -20.50 1.15 8.46
N PHE A 265 -20.82 2.14 7.64
CA PHE A 265 -19.97 3.33 7.48
C PHE A 265 -19.76 4.08 8.80
N HIS A 266 -20.79 4.18 9.65
CA HIS A 266 -20.64 4.75 10.99
C HIS A 266 -19.64 3.98 11.85
N ALA A 267 -19.64 2.64 11.77
CA ALA A 267 -18.64 1.83 12.45
C ALA A 267 -17.23 2.13 11.92
N MET A 268 -17.06 2.22 10.61
CA MET A 268 -15.77 2.51 9.97
C MET A 268 -15.22 3.89 10.34
N ILE A 269 -16.08 4.90 10.41
CA ILE A 269 -15.75 6.25 10.91
C ILE A 269 -15.23 6.17 12.35
N GLN A 270 -15.87 5.37 13.20
CA GLN A 270 -15.43 5.16 14.59
C GLN A 270 -14.10 4.40 14.67
N VAL A 271 -13.87 3.40 13.81
CA VAL A 271 -12.56 2.71 13.69
C VAL A 271 -11.47 3.70 13.27
N ALA A 272 -11.70 4.50 12.22
CA ALA A 272 -10.77 5.53 11.78
C ALA A 272 -10.42 6.51 12.90
N MET A 273 -11.43 7.05 13.60
CA MET A 273 -11.21 8.00 14.69
C MET A 273 -10.52 7.36 15.90
N ALA A 274 -10.79 6.07 16.20
CA ALA A 274 -10.07 5.36 17.24
C ALA A 274 -8.58 5.23 16.91
N TYR A 275 -8.25 4.85 15.68
CA TYR A 275 -6.85 4.75 15.23
C TYR A 275 -6.15 6.11 15.19
N TYR A 276 -6.85 7.18 14.80
CA TYR A 276 -6.34 8.55 14.94
C TYR A 276 -5.99 8.87 16.40
N LYS A 277 -6.84 8.47 17.35
CA LYS A 277 -6.59 8.64 18.79
C LYS A 277 -5.53 7.69 19.37
N LEU A 278 -5.16 6.63 18.66
CA LEU A 278 -4.06 5.77 19.08
C LEU A 278 -2.72 6.30 18.58
N TYR A 279 -2.64 6.70 17.32
CA TYR A 279 -1.36 6.96 16.64
C TYR A 279 -1.07 8.42 16.33
N THR A 280 -2.07 9.31 16.30
CA THR A 280 -1.90 10.69 15.82
C THR A 280 -2.20 11.74 16.90
N ALA A 281 -3.28 11.57 17.64
CA ALA A 281 -3.65 12.43 18.76
C ALA A 281 -3.98 11.58 19.98
N PRO A 282 -2.95 11.07 20.70
CA PRO A 282 -3.09 10.06 21.74
C PRO A 282 -4.20 10.39 22.76
N ASN A 283 -5.24 9.55 22.77
CA ASN A 283 -6.33 9.55 23.73
C ASN A 283 -6.91 8.14 23.81
N PHE A 284 -6.27 7.31 24.64
CA PHE A 284 -6.54 5.88 24.74
C PHE A 284 -7.94 5.55 25.23
N THR A 285 -8.45 6.25 26.26
CA THR A 285 -9.82 6.07 26.74
C THR A 285 -10.84 6.37 25.64
N GLY A 286 -10.60 7.43 24.86
CA GLY A 286 -11.40 7.77 23.70
C GLY A 286 -11.32 6.71 22.61
N ALA A 287 -10.14 6.19 22.31
CA ALA A 287 -9.94 5.13 21.33
C ALA A 287 -10.67 3.83 21.72
N LEU A 288 -10.54 3.40 22.98
CA LEU A 288 -11.27 2.26 23.53
C LEU A 288 -12.79 2.42 23.38
N SER A 289 -13.33 3.58 23.78
CA SER A 289 -14.75 3.86 23.66
C SER A 289 -15.25 3.79 22.21
N LEU A 290 -14.47 4.32 21.27
CA LEU A 290 -14.82 4.31 19.84
C LEU A 290 -14.74 2.90 19.24
N LEU A 291 -13.70 2.12 19.56
CA LEU A 291 -13.59 0.73 19.10
C LEU A 291 -14.73 -0.15 19.62
N THR A 292 -15.09 -0.02 20.90
CA THR A 292 -16.24 -0.74 21.46
C THR A 292 -17.52 -0.39 20.68
N LYS A 293 -17.81 0.89 20.49
CA LYS A 293 -19.00 1.36 19.74
C LYS A 293 -18.98 0.94 18.28
N ALA A 294 -17.81 0.83 17.66
CA ALA A 294 -17.67 0.35 16.29
C ALA A 294 -18.00 -1.13 16.20
N LEU A 295 -17.46 -1.96 17.11
CA LEU A 295 -17.74 -3.40 17.17
C LEU A 295 -19.20 -3.71 17.45
N GLU A 296 -19.85 -2.95 18.34
CA GLU A 296 -21.30 -3.04 18.57
C GLU A 296 -22.08 -2.87 17.25
N LYS A 297 -21.71 -1.88 16.43
CA LYS A 297 -22.35 -1.65 15.12
C LYS A 297 -22.04 -2.74 14.11
N LEU A 298 -20.78 -3.14 13.99
CA LEU A 298 -20.37 -4.22 13.09
C LEU A 298 -21.06 -5.55 13.42
N THR A 299 -21.35 -5.80 14.70
CA THR A 299 -22.12 -6.97 15.14
C THR A 299 -23.58 -6.89 14.66
N VAL A 300 -24.20 -5.71 14.71
CA VAL A 300 -25.58 -5.51 14.23
C VAL A 300 -25.67 -5.74 12.71
N VAL A 301 -24.67 -5.32 11.96
CA VAL A 301 -24.66 -5.38 10.49
C VAL A 301 -23.79 -6.51 9.94
N ARG A 302 -23.58 -7.55 10.74
CA ARG A 302 -22.67 -8.66 10.40
C ARG A 302 -23.05 -9.39 9.12
N GLU A 303 -24.35 -9.43 8.82
CA GLU A 303 -24.93 -10.15 7.68
C GLU A 303 -24.91 -9.37 6.37
N ILE A 304 -24.79 -8.03 6.39
CA ILE A 304 -24.40 -7.33 5.18
C ILE A 304 -22.91 -7.60 5.02
N VAL A 305 -22.48 -8.08 3.84
CA VAL A 305 -21.08 -8.39 3.58
C VAL A 305 -20.43 -7.34 2.66
N PRO A 306 -20.25 -6.07 3.11
CA PRO A 306 -19.46 -5.09 2.39
C PRO A 306 -17.98 -5.44 2.20
N LEU A 307 -17.44 -6.41 2.95
CA LEU A 307 -16.04 -6.85 2.86
C LEU A 307 -16.01 -8.36 2.61
N GLU A 308 -15.21 -8.82 1.64
CA GLU A 308 -15.00 -10.25 1.37
C GLU A 308 -14.65 -11.03 2.65
N ASN A 309 -13.86 -10.42 3.53
CA ASN A 309 -13.42 -11.03 4.78
C ASN A 309 -13.91 -10.30 6.05
N GLN A 310 -15.14 -9.79 6.02
CA GLN A 310 -15.72 -9.02 7.13
C GLN A 310 -15.57 -9.69 8.51
N ASN A 311 -15.81 -11.00 8.59
CA ASN A 311 -15.72 -11.73 9.87
C ASN A 311 -14.29 -11.75 10.43
N GLU A 312 -13.28 -11.87 9.57
CA GLU A 312 -11.87 -11.85 9.96
C GLU A 312 -11.46 -10.45 10.42
N PHE A 313 -11.96 -9.42 9.74
CA PHE A 313 -11.78 -8.03 10.14
C PHE A 313 -12.38 -7.74 11.52
N ILE A 314 -13.63 -8.15 11.75
CA ILE A 314 -14.30 -8.00 13.06
C ILE A 314 -13.51 -8.74 14.14
N ALA A 315 -13.11 -9.99 13.90
CA ALA A 315 -12.33 -10.77 14.86
C ALA A 315 -10.96 -10.13 15.16
N ALA A 316 -10.31 -9.53 14.16
CA ALA A 316 -9.06 -8.80 14.37
C ALA A 316 -9.26 -7.55 15.23
N LEU A 317 -10.35 -6.80 15.01
CA LEU A 317 -10.73 -5.65 15.83
C LEU A 317 -11.08 -6.05 17.28
N GLU A 318 -11.79 -7.16 17.48
CA GLU A 318 -12.11 -7.69 18.81
C GLU A 318 -10.82 -8.04 19.58
N LYS A 319 -9.90 -8.76 18.92
CA LYS A 319 -8.58 -9.09 19.49
C LYS A 319 -7.81 -7.82 19.86
N GLN A 320 -7.86 -6.80 19.01
CA GLN A 320 -7.22 -5.51 19.25
C GLN A 320 -7.79 -4.82 20.49
N LEU A 321 -9.12 -4.75 20.58
CA LEU A 321 -9.80 -4.14 21.71
C LEU A 321 -9.43 -4.87 23.02
N GLN A 322 -9.41 -6.20 23.01
CA GLN A 322 -9.00 -6.99 24.17
C GLN A 322 -7.56 -6.72 24.61
N GLN A 323 -6.63 -6.59 23.66
CA GLN A 323 -5.22 -6.24 23.96
C GLN A 323 -5.12 -4.85 24.58
N LEU A 324 -5.81 -3.86 24.01
CA LEU A 324 -5.86 -2.49 24.54
C LEU A 324 -6.46 -2.43 25.94
N GLN A 325 -7.56 -3.15 26.18
CA GLN A 325 -8.20 -3.23 27.49
C GLN A 325 -7.27 -3.86 28.53
N LYS A 326 -6.55 -4.93 28.16
CA LYS A 326 -5.54 -5.54 29.04
C LYS A 326 -4.44 -4.55 29.39
N ALA A 327 -3.87 -3.85 28.41
CA ALA A 327 -2.83 -2.87 28.64
C ALA A 327 -3.29 -1.71 29.53
N ALA A 328 -4.52 -1.22 29.31
CA ALA A 328 -5.13 -0.20 30.16
C ALA A 328 -5.30 -0.68 31.61
N ALA A 329 -5.66 -1.95 31.82
CA ALA A 329 -5.82 -2.52 33.16
C ALA A 329 -4.51 -2.64 33.94
N VAL A 330 -3.37 -2.82 33.27
CA VAL A 330 -2.04 -2.95 33.90
C VAL A 330 -1.22 -1.65 33.89
N GLY A 331 -1.78 -0.55 33.37
CA GLY A 331 -1.09 0.75 33.29
C GLY A 331 0.01 0.83 32.22
N GLU A 332 0.09 -0.15 31.31
CA GLU A 332 1.11 -0.23 30.26
C GLU A 332 0.61 0.34 28.91
N ILE A 333 -0.10 1.45 28.97
CA ILE A 333 -0.79 2.01 27.81
C ILE A 333 0.21 2.45 26.72
N ASP A 334 1.36 3.00 27.12
CA ASP A 334 2.42 3.46 26.20
C ASP A 334 3.15 2.32 25.46
N SER A 335 3.18 1.11 26.03
CA SER A 335 3.79 -0.07 25.38
C SER A 335 2.81 -0.70 24.38
N ALA A 336 1.52 -0.65 24.68
CA ALA A 336 0.48 -1.20 23.83
C ALA A 336 0.39 -0.48 22.50
N GLU A 337 0.43 0.86 22.47
CA GLU A 337 0.44 1.67 21.24
C GLU A 337 1.47 1.17 20.20
N LYS A 338 2.66 0.76 20.69
CA LYS A 338 3.77 0.26 19.87
C LYS A 338 3.63 -1.21 19.47
N ALA A 339 2.81 -1.98 20.18
CA ALA A 339 2.64 -3.42 20.00
C ALA A 339 1.35 -3.79 19.26
N LEU A 340 0.46 -2.82 19.05
CA LEU A 340 -0.81 -3.01 18.37
C LEU A 340 -0.60 -3.55 16.94
N PRO A 341 -1.09 -4.76 16.62
CA PRO A 341 -0.98 -5.29 15.29
C PRO A 341 -1.64 -4.39 14.26
N ASP A 342 -0.98 -4.37 13.12
CA ASP A 342 -1.45 -3.82 11.87
C ASP A 342 -2.76 -4.56 11.48
N ILE A 343 -3.94 -4.00 11.73
CA ILE A 343 -5.22 -4.62 11.32
C ILE A 343 -5.46 -4.55 9.81
N PHE A 344 -4.46 -4.20 8.99
CA PHE A 344 -4.57 -3.77 7.59
C PHE A 344 -4.83 -4.90 6.58
N ALA A 345 -5.56 -5.92 7.03
CA ALA A 345 -5.85 -7.16 6.34
C ALA A 345 -7.24 -7.21 5.72
N TRP A 346 -7.80 -6.09 5.27
CA TRP A 346 -9.19 -6.11 4.80
C TRP A 346 -9.16 -6.45 3.31
N GLN A 347 -9.93 -7.46 2.94
CA GLN A 347 -10.21 -7.82 1.55
C GLN A 347 -11.47 -7.09 1.10
N MET A 348 -11.31 -6.31 0.04
CA MET A 348 -12.39 -5.61 -0.63
C MET A 348 -13.39 -6.62 -1.21
N PRO A 349 -14.70 -6.29 -1.29
CA PRO A 349 -15.70 -7.11 -1.96
C PRO A 349 -15.52 -7.18 -3.47
#